data_AF-A0A5K0YDS0-F1
#
_entry.id   AF-A0A5K0YDS0-F1
#
_cell.length_a   1.000
_cell.length_b   1.000
_cell.length_c   1.000
_cell.angle_alpha   90.00
_cell.angle_beta   90.00
_cell.angle_gamma   90.00
#
_symmetry.space_group_name_H-M   'P 1'
#
loop_
_entity.id
_entity.type
_entity.pdbx_description
1 polymer ?
#
loop_
_entity_poly.entity_id
_entity_poly.type
_entity_poly.pdbx_seq_one_letter_code
_entity_poly.pdbx_strand_id
1 'polypeptide(L)'
;VNEYPAGVGLSPHIDTHSAFDDFIFSLSLGGPCIMEFRKYSEGTWATSTEVGCLKGSDAAHGPCCIRKALFLPPRSMLLMSGEGRYVWHHYIPHHK
;
A
#
# COMPACT_ATOMS: atom_id res chain seq x y z
N VAL A 1 -0.77 6.97 16.60
CA VAL A 1 -0.28 8.16 15.86
C VAL A 1 1.01 7.75 15.20
N ASN A 2 1.18 8.03 13.91
CA ASN A 2 2.36 7.64 13.15
C ASN A 2 3.17 8.90 12.79
N GLU A 3 4.49 8.83 12.98
CA GLU A 3 5.42 9.92 12.63
C GLU A 3 6.39 9.42 11.57
N TYR A 4 6.56 10.22 10.51
CA TYR A 4 7.42 9.89 9.38
C TYR A 4 8.48 10.98 9.18
N PRO A 5 9.64 10.87 9.84
CA PRO A 5 10.82 11.65 9.47
C PRO A 5 11.20 11.43 8.00
N ALA A 6 11.96 12.36 7.41
CA ALA A 6 12.54 12.16 6.09
C ALA A 6 13.32 10.83 6.05
N GLY A 7 13.17 10.05 4.97
CA GLY A 7 13.74 8.70 4.88
C GLY A 7 12.80 7.57 5.33
N VAL A 8 11.80 7.85 6.17
CA VAL A 8 10.97 6.81 6.80
C VAL A 8 9.70 6.57 6.00
N GLY A 9 9.46 5.31 5.68
CA GLY A 9 8.26 4.82 5.03
C GLY A 9 7.48 3.83 5.89
N LEU A 10 6.45 3.25 5.29
CA LEU A 10 5.65 2.17 5.84
C LEU A 10 5.58 1.05 4.80
N SER A 11 5.93 -0.17 5.19
CA SER A 11 5.90 -1.31 4.28
C SER A 11 4.47 -1.62 3.80
N PRO A 12 4.30 -2.26 2.62
CA PRO A 12 2.97 -2.66 2.15
C PRO A 12 2.30 -3.66 3.08
N HIS A 13 1.12 -3.32 3.58
CA HIS A 13 0.35 -4.14 4.50
C HIS A 13 -1.15 -3.83 4.41
N ILE A 14 -1.95 -4.70 5.02
CA ILE A 14 -3.37 -4.51 5.26
C ILE A 14 -3.55 -4.42 6.77
N ASP A 15 -4.36 -3.47 7.24
CA ASP A 15 -4.65 -3.33 8.67
C ASP A 15 -5.34 -4.57 9.20
N THR A 16 -5.05 -4.95 10.45
CA THR A 16 -5.65 -6.14 11.06
C THR A 16 -7.18 -6.04 11.04
N HIS A 17 -7.85 -6.96 10.33
CA HIS A 17 -9.29 -6.89 10.11
C HIS A 17 -10.11 -6.89 11.40
N SER A 18 -9.64 -7.58 12.44
CA SER A 18 -10.30 -7.66 13.74
C SER A 18 -10.03 -6.47 14.67
N ALA A 19 -9.09 -5.58 14.31
CA ALA A 19 -8.72 -4.45 15.16
C ALA A 19 -9.67 -3.24 15.00
N PHE A 20 -10.36 -3.16 13.86
CA PHE A 20 -11.24 -2.05 13.50
C PHE A 20 -12.48 -2.57 12.78
N ASP A 21 -13.55 -1.78 12.81
CA ASP A 21 -14.74 -2.00 11.98
C ASP A 21 -14.48 -1.58 10.51
N ASP A 22 -15.54 -1.44 9.72
CA ASP A 22 -15.48 -1.29 8.26
C ASP A 22 -14.74 -0.04 7.76
N PHE A 23 -14.60 0.98 8.59
CA PHE A 23 -14.07 2.29 8.21
C PHE A 23 -12.80 2.64 8.97
N ILE A 24 -11.75 2.98 8.22
CA ILE A 24 -10.51 3.52 8.77
C ILE A 24 -10.31 4.94 8.24
N PHE A 25 -10.15 5.89 9.15
CA PHE A 25 -9.88 7.29 8.85
C PHE A 25 -8.42 7.62 9.17
N SER A 26 -7.74 8.23 8.22
CA SER A 26 -6.38 8.76 8.40
C SER A 26 -6.37 10.26 8.21
N LEU A 27 -5.75 10.98 9.14
CA LEU A 27 -5.59 12.43 9.11
C LEU A 27 -4.12 12.78 8.85
N SER A 28 -3.88 13.53 7.79
CA SER A 28 -2.54 14.06 7.45
C SER A 28 -2.41 15.46 8.03
N LEU A 29 -1.39 15.74 8.84
CA LEU A 29 -1.26 17.03 9.53
C LEU A 29 -0.02 17.83 9.09
N GLY A 30 1.16 17.22 9.12
CA GLY A 30 2.46 17.86 8.86
C GLY A 30 2.73 18.13 7.37
N GLY A 31 3.75 17.48 6.82
CA GLY A 31 4.09 17.59 5.40
C GLY A 31 3.15 16.81 4.47
N PRO A 32 3.18 17.08 3.17
CA PRO A 32 2.48 16.23 2.19
C PRO A 32 3.07 14.82 2.19
N CYS A 33 2.24 13.84 1.87
CA CYS A 33 2.62 12.44 1.79
C CYS A 33 2.05 11.81 0.50
N ILE A 34 2.72 10.79 -0.02
CA ILE A 34 2.15 9.91 -1.02
C ILE A 34 1.90 8.57 -0.35
N MET A 35 0.65 8.12 -0.38
CA MET A 35 0.29 6.75 -0.01
C MET A 35 0.02 5.98 -1.30
N GLU A 36 0.64 4.83 -1.47
CA GLU A 36 0.35 3.95 -2.60
C GLU A 36 -0.39 2.70 -2.14
N PHE A 37 -1.38 2.33 -2.94
CA PHE A 37 -2.23 1.17 -2.80
C PHE A 37 -1.84 0.14 -3.86
N ARG A 38 -1.66 -1.11 -3.46
CA ARG A 38 -1.32 -2.24 -4.33
C ARG A 38 -2.36 -3.34 -4.19
N LYS A 39 -2.96 -3.76 -5.32
CA LYS A 39 -3.80 -4.97 -5.43
C LYS A 39 -3.04 -5.99 -6.27
N TYR A 40 -2.73 -7.13 -5.68
CA TYR A 40 -2.02 -8.21 -6.37
C TYR A 40 -3.02 -9.13 -7.06
N SER A 41 -2.66 -9.68 -8.23
CA SER A 41 -3.41 -10.79 -8.80
C SER A 41 -3.38 -11.99 -7.84
N GLU A 42 -4.48 -12.74 -7.81
CA GLU A 42 -4.64 -13.90 -6.95
C GLU A 42 -3.47 -14.88 -7.15
N GLY A 43 -2.78 -15.24 -6.06
CA GLY A 43 -1.63 -16.15 -6.09
C GLY A 43 -0.23 -15.52 -6.22
N THR A 44 -0.08 -14.20 -6.35
CA THR A 44 1.26 -13.57 -6.55
C THR A 44 1.90 -12.99 -5.27
N TRP A 45 1.15 -12.84 -4.17
CA TRP A 45 1.66 -12.23 -2.94
C TRP A 45 2.51 -13.17 -2.07
N ALA A 46 2.45 -14.49 -2.31
CA ALA A 46 3.11 -15.52 -1.51
C ALA A 46 4.58 -15.80 -1.91
N THR A 47 5.07 -15.20 -3.01
CA THR A 47 6.39 -15.53 -3.58
C THR A 47 7.38 -14.36 -3.52
N SER A 48 7.38 -13.61 -2.42
CA SER A 48 8.40 -12.58 -2.14
C SER A 48 9.35 -12.95 -1.00
N THR A 49 9.25 -14.16 -0.46
CA THR A 49 10.25 -14.72 0.45
C THR A 49 10.99 -15.85 -0.27
N GLU A 50 12.20 -15.52 -0.73
CA GLU A 50 13.17 -16.40 -1.41
C GLU A 50 12.84 -16.78 -2.87
N VAL A 51 13.45 -16.05 -3.81
CA VAL A 51 14.36 -16.54 -4.86
C VAL A 51 14.47 -15.44 -5.91
N GLY A 52 15.71 -15.06 -6.21
CA GLY A 52 16.05 -14.00 -7.16
C GLY A 52 15.39 -14.18 -8.53
N CYS A 53 15.21 -13.05 -9.21
CA CYS A 53 14.75 -12.98 -10.60
C CYS A 53 15.62 -13.87 -11.49
N LEU A 54 15.11 -15.06 -11.84
CA LEU A 54 15.56 -15.85 -12.97
C LEU A 54 14.50 -15.83 -14.06
N LYS A 55 15.00 -15.68 -15.29
CA LYS A 55 14.31 -15.33 -16.53
C LYS A 55 13.38 -16.44 -17.05
N GLY A 56 12.31 -16.00 -17.71
CA GLY A 56 11.95 -16.45 -19.06
C GLY A 56 10.85 -17.49 -19.19
N SER A 57 9.68 -17.08 -19.71
CA SER A 57 8.87 -17.81 -20.69
C SER A 57 7.63 -16.98 -21.03
N ASP A 58 7.37 -16.82 -22.32
CA ASP A 58 6.36 -15.94 -22.90
C ASP A 58 4.94 -16.21 -22.41
N ALA A 59 4.36 -15.23 -21.75
CA ALA A 59 2.91 -15.04 -21.69
C ALA A 59 2.67 -13.54 -21.52
N ALA A 60 1.78 -12.99 -22.36
CA ALA A 60 1.35 -11.61 -22.33
C ALA A 60 0.73 -11.25 -20.97
N HIS A 61 1.57 -10.91 -19.99
CA HIS A 61 1.17 -10.69 -18.61
C HIS A 61 0.93 -9.19 -18.41
N GLY A 62 -0.33 -8.84 -18.16
CA GLY A 62 -0.67 -7.56 -17.56
C GLY A 62 0.10 -7.34 -16.23
N PRO A 63 0.10 -6.12 -15.68
CA PRO A 63 0.85 -5.84 -14.47
C PRO A 63 0.43 -6.79 -13.34
N CYS A 64 1.39 -7.55 -12.80
CA CYS A 64 1.24 -8.49 -11.68
C CYS A 64 0.58 -7.85 -10.43
N CYS A 65 0.64 -6.52 -10.32
CA CYS A 65 -0.11 -5.76 -9.34
C CYS A 65 -0.66 -4.46 -9.94
N ILE A 66 -1.89 -4.12 -9.60
CA ILE A 66 -2.47 -2.81 -9.87
C ILE A 66 -1.98 -1.86 -8.78
N ARG A 67 -1.43 -0.71 -9.19
CA ARG A 67 -0.91 0.31 -8.28
C ARG A 67 -1.70 1.59 -8.42
N LYS A 68 -2.01 2.23 -7.30
CA LYS A 68 -2.67 3.54 -7.24
C LYS A 68 -1.96 4.41 -6.21
N ALA A 69 -1.42 5.54 -6.63
CA ALA A 69 -0.83 6.52 -5.72
C ALA A 69 -1.85 7.62 -5.40
N LEU A 70 -2.01 7.92 -4.12
CA LEU A 70 -2.82 9.03 -3.63
C LEU A 70 -1.92 10.07 -2.98
N PHE A 71 -2.04 11.30 -3.46
CA PHE A 71 -1.42 12.46 -2.83
C PHE A 71 -2.27 12.91 -1.64
N LEU A 72 -1.66 12.93 -0.46
CA LEU A 72 -2.26 13.38 0.79
C LEU A 72 -1.65 14.74 1.17
N PRO A 73 -2.32 15.85 0.85
CA PRO A 73 -1.85 17.16 1.27
C PRO A 73 -1.95 17.31 2.80
N PRO A 74 -1.21 18.26 3.40
CA PRO A 74 -1.41 18.63 4.80
C PRO A 74 -2.87 19.00 5.07
N ARG A 75 -3.36 18.58 6.24
CA ARG A 75 -4.75 18.78 6.71
C ARG A 75 -5.80 18.10 5.82
N SER A 76 -5.48 16.93 5.28
CA SER A 76 -6.43 16.09 4.55
C SER A 76 -6.87 14.90 5.37
N MET A 77 -8.06 14.38 5.05
CA MET A 77 -8.62 13.15 5.60
C MET A 77 -8.77 12.12 4.49
N LEU A 78 -8.30 10.90 4.75
CA LEU A 78 -8.49 9.73 3.91
C LEU A 78 -9.45 8.76 4.61
N LEU A 79 -10.50 8.33 3.91
CA LEU A 79 -11.38 7.25 4.32
C LEU A 79 -11.05 5.98 3.52
N MET A 80 -10.71 4.91 4.21
CA MET A 80 -10.58 3.57 3.63
C MET A 80 -11.79 2.73 4.04
N SER A 81 -12.43 2.11 3.04
CA SER A 81 -13.63 1.28 3.20
C SER A 81 -13.69 0.19 2.13
N GLY A 82 -14.48 -0.86 2.36
CA GLY A 82 -14.68 -1.95 1.41
C GLY A 82 -13.35 -2.54 0.92
N GLU A 83 -13.21 -2.80 -0.38
CA GLU A 83 -11.97 -3.36 -0.94
C GLU A 83 -10.72 -2.57 -0.54
N GLY A 84 -10.80 -1.23 -0.46
CA GLY A 84 -9.68 -0.38 -0.11
C GLY A 84 -9.10 -0.66 1.28
N ARG A 85 -9.93 -1.18 2.20
CA ARG A 85 -9.51 -1.64 3.53
C ARG A 85 -9.03 -3.09 3.51
N TYR A 86 -9.81 -3.98 2.90
CA TYR A 86 -9.64 -5.43 3.08
C TYR A 86 -8.73 -6.12 2.06
N VAL A 87 -8.45 -5.48 0.92
CA VAL A 87 -7.82 -6.13 -0.24
C VAL A 87 -6.58 -5.38 -0.72
N TRP A 88 -6.58 -4.05 -0.60
CA TRP A 88 -5.47 -3.23 -1.08
C TRP A 88 -4.41 -3.07 0.01
N HIS A 89 -3.18 -3.49 -0.28
CA HIS A 89 -2.05 -3.16 0.57
C HIS A 89 -1.75 -1.68 0.43
N HIS A 90 -1.78 -0.95 1.54
CA HIS A 90 -1.40 0.45 1.56
C HIS A 90 0.01 0.59 2.13
N TYR A 91 0.75 1.59 1.65
CA TYR A 91 2.14 1.79 2.04
C TYR A 91 2.57 3.24 1.79
N ILE A 92 3.57 3.70 2.54
CA ILE A 92 4.20 5.01 2.37
C ILE A 92 5.63 4.75 1.89
N PRO A 93 6.01 5.16 0.67
CA PRO A 93 7.37 4.96 0.17
C PRO A 93 8.42 5.60 1.07
N HIS A 94 9.61 5.00 1.12
CA HIS A 94 10.79 5.68 1.67
C HIS A 94 11.22 6.80 0.71
N HIS A 95 11.19 8.05 1.17
CA HIS A 95 11.73 9.19 0.43
C HIS A 95 13.11 9.54 0.96
N LYS A 96 14.14 9.57 0.11
CA LYS A 96 15.48 10.04 0.51
C LYS A 96 15.51 11.55 0.69
#